data_AF-A0A921YX60-F1
#
_entry.id   AF-A0A921YX60-F1
#
_cell.length_a   1.000
_cell.length_b   1.000
_cell.length_c   1.000
_cell.angle_alpha   90.00
_cell.angle_beta   90.00
_cell.angle_gamma   90.00
#
_symmetry.space_group_name_H-M   'P 1'
#
loop_
_entity.id
_entity.type
_entity.pdbx_description
1 polymer ?
#
loop_
_entity_poly.entity_id
_entity_poly.type
_entity_poly.pdbx_seq_one_letter_code
_entity_poly.pdbx_strand_id
1 'polypeptide(L)'
;MPVLEIDGKKYAQSLAISRYLGRKYGLAGNDIEEDFEIDQIVDFVNDIRASAASVEYEQDAANKEVKHEENMKNKYPFQLNKLSEIITKNNGFLALGRLTWADFVFVGMFDYLKKMLRMPDLEEQYPIFKKPIETVLSNPKLKAYLDSAPKKEF
;
A
#
# COMPACT_ATOMS: atom_id res chain seq x y z
N MET A 1 -11.22 -11.14 8.07
CA MET A 1 -11.34 -9.67 8.27
C MET A 1 -10.38 -9.00 7.30
N PRO A 2 -10.70 -7.82 6.75
CA PRO A 2 -11.81 -6.93 7.12
C PRO A 2 -13.17 -7.36 6.57
N VAL A 3 -14.23 -6.85 7.21
CA VAL A 3 -15.62 -6.84 6.72
C VAL A 3 -16.17 -5.44 6.97
N LEU A 4 -16.68 -4.80 5.92
CA LEU A 4 -17.41 -3.53 5.98
C LEU A 4 -18.91 -3.83 5.98
N GLU A 5 -19.65 -3.22 6.90
CA GLU A 5 -21.12 -3.31 6.95
C GLU A 5 -21.74 -1.96 6.59
N ILE A 6 -22.65 -1.96 5.60
CA ILE A 6 -23.42 -0.78 5.17
C ILE A 6 -24.88 -1.19 5.14
N ASP A 7 -25.71 -0.54 5.96
CA ASP A 7 -27.16 -0.79 6.05
C ASP A 7 -27.50 -2.27 6.27
N GLY A 8 -26.75 -2.94 7.16
CA GLY A 8 -26.92 -4.36 7.47
C GLY A 8 -26.33 -5.34 6.45
N LYS A 9 -25.82 -4.85 5.30
CA LYS A 9 -25.16 -5.70 4.30
C LYS A 9 -23.65 -5.71 4.47
N LYS A 10 -23.07 -6.91 4.44
CA LYS A 10 -21.63 -7.15 4.67
C LYS A 10 -20.85 -7.31 3.37
N TYR A 11 -19.68 -6.68 3.31
CA TYR A 11 -18.72 -6.71 2.21
C TYR A 11 -17.35 -7.10 2.74
N ALA A 12 -16.66 -8.04 2.09
CA ALA A 12 -15.35 -8.53 2.50
C ALA A 12 -14.28 -8.21 1.45
N GLN A 13 -13.03 -8.59 1.73
CA GLN A 13 -11.82 -8.35 0.93
C GLN A 13 -11.37 -6.89 0.94
N SER A 14 -10.20 -6.63 1.55
CA SER A 14 -9.66 -5.28 1.73
C SER A 14 -9.60 -4.50 0.41
N LEU A 15 -9.01 -5.08 -0.64
CA LEU A 15 -8.86 -4.39 -1.94
C LEU A 15 -10.20 -4.14 -2.63
N ALA A 16 -11.15 -5.08 -2.53
CA ALA A 16 -12.49 -4.88 -3.09
C ALA A 16 -13.25 -3.76 -2.38
N ILE A 17 -13.16 -3.73 -1.05
CA ILE A 17 -13.74 -2.66 -0.23
C ILE A 17 -13.09 -1.31 -0.57
N SER A 18 -11.75 -1.25 -0.64
CA SER A 18 -11.01 -0.02 -0.97
C SER A 18 -11.40 0.51 -2.35
N ARG A 19 -11.48 -0.36 -3.37
CA ARG A 19 -11.92 0.02 -4.72
C ARG A 19 -13.36 0.54 -4.73
N TYR A 20 -14.27 -0.13 -4.02
CA TYR A 20 -15.67 0.32 -3.91
C TYR A 20 -15.77 1.71 -3.26
N LEU A 21 -15.07 1.94 -2.15
CA LEU A 21 -15.05 3.24 -1.48
C LEU A 21 -14.34 4.29 -2.34
N GLY A 22 -13.30 3.91 -3.07
CA GLY A 22 -12.62 4.74 -4.04
C GLY A 22 -13.59 5.29 -5.09
N ARG A 23 -14.40 4.42 -5.71
CA ARG A 23 -15.47 4.81 -6.64
C ARG A 23 -16.51 5.70 -5.97
N LYS A 24 -16.97 5.33 -4.77
CA LYS A 24 -17.98 6.07 -4.01
C LYS A 24 -17.56 7.51 -3.67
N TYR A 25 -16.27 7.74 -3.47
CA TYR A 25 -15.73 9.03 -3.03
C TYR A 25 -14.92 9.78 -4.10
N GLY A 26 -15.03 9.40 -5.37
CA GLY A 26 -14.39 10.12 -6.48
C GLY A 26 -12.87 9.96 -6.52
N LEU A 27 -12.34 8.86 -5.99
CA LEU A 27 -10.91 8.50 -5.97
C LEU A 27 -10.57 7.42 -7.00
N ALA A 28 -11.50 7.09 -7.89
CA ALA A 28 -11.34 6.17 -9.00
C ALA A 28 -10.95 6.89 -10.29
N GLY A 29 -10.80 6.14 -11.38
CA GLY A 29 -10.61 6.68 -12.72
C GLY A 29 -11.87 7.32 -13.27
N ASN A 30 -11.72 8.11 -14.33
CA ASN A 30 -12.82 8.68 -15.10
C ASN A 30 -13.39 7.69 -16.13
N ASP A 31 -12.61 6.70 -16.52
CA ASP A 31 -12.95 5.65 -17.47
C ASP A 31 -12.33 4.30 -17.05
N ILE A 32 -12.56 3.28 -17.87
CA ILE A 32 -12.11 1.91 -17.56
C ILE A 32 -10.59 1.78 -17.64
N GLU A 33 -9.92 2.56 -18.49
CA GLU A 33 -8.47 2.57 -18.63
C GLU A 33 -7.79 3.22 -17.43
N GLU A 34 -8.32 4.34 -16.92
CA GLU A 34 -7.85 4.96 -15.69
C GLU A 34 -8.09 4.04 -14.48
N ASP A 35 -9.26 3.41 -14.37
CA ASP A 35 -9.54 2.41 -13.33
C ASP A 35 -8.55 1.24 -13.40
N PHE A 36 -8.25 0.77 -14.61
CA PHE A 36 -7.27 -0.30 -14.85
C PHE A 36 -5.86 0.10 -14.40
N GLU A 37 -5.41 1.33 -14.66
CA GLU A 37 -4.10 1.79 -14.19
C GLU A 37 -4.01 1.78 -12.65
N ILE A 38 -5.07 2.19 -11.97
CA ILE A 38 -5.13 2.16 -10.49
C ILE A 38 -5.10 0.70 -9.99
N ASP A 39 -5.87 -0.18 -10.62
CA ASP A 39 -5.89 -1.61 -10.29
C ASP A 39 -4.51 -2.25 -10.47
N GLN A 40 -3.85 -1.97 -11.60
CA GLN A 40 -2.54 -2.52 -11.93
C GLN A 40 -1.49 -2.16 -10.87
N ILE A 41 -1.44 -0.90 -10.42
CA ILE A 41 -0.45 -0.51 -9.40
C ILE A 41 -0.79 -1.09 -8.03
N VAL A 42 -2.07 -1.21 -7.68
CA VAL A 42 -2.49 -1.83 -6.41
C VAL A 42 -2.11 -3.30 -6.35
N ASP A 43 -2.30 -4.03 -7.45
CA ASP A 43 -1.90 -5.43 -7.54
C ASP A 43 -0.37 -5.56 -7.48
N PHE A 44 0.37 -4.67 -8.15
CA PHE A 44 1.83 -4.64 -8.02
C PHE A 44 2.29 -4.41 -6.56
N VAL A 45 1.70 -3.45 -5.84
CA VAL A 45 2.01 -3.23 -4.42
C VAL A 45 1.61 -4.45 -3.57
N ASN A 46 0.50 -5.11 -3.90
CA ASN A 46 0.09 -6.34 -3.23
C ASN A 46 1.06 -7.51 -3.48
N ASP A 47 1.72 -7.57 -4.63
CA ASP A 47 2.79 -8.55 -4.89
C ASP A 47 4.03 -8.31 -4.03
N ILE A 48 4.40 -7.04 -3.80
CA ILE A 48 5.48 -6.70 -2.86
C ILE A 48 5.09 -7.14 -1.45
N ARG A 49 3.88 -6.79 -1.01
CA ARG A 49 3.32 -7.21 0.28
C ARG A 49 3.29 -8.73 0.42
N ALA A 50 2.86 -9.47 -0.60
CA ALA A 50 2.80 -10.93 -0.58
C ALA A 50 4.20 -11.55 -0.46
N SER A 51 5.19 -10.95 -1.13
CA SER A 51 6.59 -11.38 -1.06
C SER A 51 7.20 -11.16 0.33
N ALA A 52 6.90 -10.02 0.95
CA ALA A 52 7.33 -9.73 2.32
C ALA A 52 6.60 -10.63 3.34
N ALA A 53 5.31 -10.86 3.15
CA ALA A 53 4.50 -11.72 4.01
C ALA A 53 4.95 -13.19 3.97
N SER A 54 5.40 -13.70 2.81
CA SER A 54 5.87 -15.09 2.71
C SER A 54 7.14 -15.34 3.53
N VAL A 55 7.94 -14.29 3.76
CA VAL A 55 9.06 -14.31 4.71
C VAL A 55 8.54 -14.14 6.13
N GLU A 56 7.77 -13.07 6.41
CA GLU A 56 7.36 -12.75 7.78
C GLU A 56 6.55 -13.87 8.45
N TYR A 57 5.78 -14.64 7.68
CA TYR A 57 4.97 -15.73 8.20
C TYR A 57 5.59 -17.12 8.05
N GLU A 58 6.84 -17.21 7.59
CA GLU A 58 7.61 -18.46 7.68
C GLU A 58 7.79 -18.85 9.15
N GLN A 59 7.44 -20.11 9.48
CA GLN A 59 7.45 -20.63 10.85
C GLN A 59 8.82 -21.17 11.24
N ASP A 60 9.58 -21.70 10.28
CA ASP A 60 10.94 -22.16 10.52
C ASP A 60 11.93 -20.97 10.45
N ALA A 61 12.60 -20.70 11.57
CA ALA A 61 13.49 -19.53 11.68
C ALA A 61 14.67 -19.56 10.69
N ALA A 62 15.23 -20.74 10.39
CA ALA A 62 16.34 -20.84 9.45
C ALA A 62 15.88 -20.58 8.02
N ASN A 63 14.75 -21.18 7.61
CA ASN A 63 14.14 -20.94 6.31
C ASN A 63 13.67 -19.49 6.16
N LYS A 64 13.22 -18.84 7.25
CA LYS A 64 12.83 -17.43 7.27
C LYS A 64 14.00 -16.53 6.85
N GLU A 65 15.17 -16.74 7.45
CA GLU A 65 16.38 -15.97 7.11
C GLU A 65 16.85 -16.25 5.69
N VAL A 66 16.91 -17.53 5.27
CA VAL A 66 17.29 -17.89 3.88
C VAL A 66 16.37 -17.21 2.86
N LYS A 67 15.05 -17.27 3.06
CA LYS A 67 14.07 -16.61 2.17
C LYS A 67 14.20 -15.09 2.19
N HIS A 68 14.50 -14.49 3.34
CA HIS A 68 14.72 -13.04 3.44
C HIS A 68 15.94 -12.63 2.62
N GLU A 69 17.06 -13.33 2.78
CA GLU A 69 18.30 -13.08 2.02
C GLU A 69 18.10 -13.25 0.50
N GLU A 70 17.41 -14.30 0.08
CA GLU A 70 17.07 -14.52 -1.33
C GLU A 70 16.22 -13.39 -1.90
N ASN A 71 15.19 -12.93 -1.17
CA ASN A 71 14.35 -11.82 -1.61
C ASN A 71 15.11 -10.48 -1.61
N MET A 72 15.95 -10.22 -0.61
CA MET A 72 16.81 -9.04 -0.54
C MET A 72 17.75 -8.94 -1.73
N LYS A 73 18.28 -10.08 -2.21
CA LYS A 73 19.18 -10.13 -3.36
C LYS A 73 18.44 -10.03 -4.70
N ASN A 74 17.33 -10.76 -4.84
CA ASN A 74 16.76 -11.05 -6.16
C ASN A 74 15.44 -10.35 -6.44
N LYS A 75 14.72 -9.86 -5.43
CA LYS A 75 13.32 -9.44 -5.58
C LYS A 75 13.03 -8.03 -5.08
N TYR A 76 13.30 -7.74 -3.81
CA TYR A 76 12.91 -6.46 -3.20
C TYR A 76 13.54 -5.25 -3.89
N PRO A 77 14.85 -5.21 -4.22
CA PRO A 77 15.43 -4.04 -4.87
C PRO A 77 14.76 -3.74 -6.22
N PHE A 78 14.49 -4.76 -7.03
CA PHE A 78 13.80 -4.58 -8.31
C PHE A 78 12.38 -4.04 -8.11
N GLN A 79 11.62 -4.65 -7.19
CA GLN A 79 10.24 -4.24 -6.92
C GLN A 79 10.15 -2.81 -6.36
N LEU A 80 11.00 -2.46 -5.40
CA LEU A 80 11.00 -1.14 -4.76
C LEU A 80 11.52 -0.06 -5.72
N ASN A 81 12.55 -0.34 -6.51
CA ASN A 81 13.01 0.57 -7.57
C ASN A 81 11.90 0.81 -8.60
N LYS A 82 11.20 -0.23 -9.04
CA LYS A 82 10.07 -0.10 -9.97
C LYS A 82 8.93 0.71 -9.36
N LEU A 83 8.59 0.49 -8.10
CA LEU A 83 7.58 1.29 -7.40
C LEU A 83 7.99 2.77 -7.33
N SER A 84 9.26 3.03 -7.01
CA SER A 84 9.84 4.39 -6.96
C SER A 84 9.76 5.09 -8.32
N GLU A 85 10.09 4.39 -9.41
CA GLU A 85 9.94 4.91 -10.78
C GLU A 85 8.49 5.25 -11.12
N ILE A 86 7.54 4.37 -10.76
CA ILE A 86 6.11 4.59 -11.00
C ILE A 86 5.61 5.81 -10.25
N ILE A 87 5.91 5.92 -8.95
CA ILE A 87 5.47 7.06 -8.14
C ILE A 87 6.11 8.36 -8.66
N THR A 88 7.38 8.32 -9.07
CA THR A 88 8.05 9.48 -9.69
C THR A 88 7.34 9.90 -10.98
N LYS A 89 7.05 8.94 -11.88
CA LYS A 89 6.33 9.19 -13.13
C LYS A 89 4.93 9.78 -12.89
N ASN A 90 4.27 9.33 -11.83
CA ASN A 90 2.97 9.82 -11.40
C ASN A 90 3.05 11.02 -10.45
N ASN A 91 4.10 11.84 -10.54
CA ASN A 91 4.24 13.08 -9.78
C ASN A 91 4.02 12.90 -8.25
N GLY A 92 4.45 11.77 -7.69
CA GLY A 92 4.27 11.48 -6.26
C GLY A 92 3.00 10.75 -5.86
N PHE A 93 2.23 10.28 -6.84
CA PHE A 93 1.02 9.46 -6.62
C PHE A 93 1.24 8.04 -7.13
N LEU A 94 0.41 7.10 -6.69
CA LEU A 94 0.53 5.72 -7.15
C LEU A 94 0.05 5.56 -8.61
N ALA A 95 -0.97 6.30 -9.03
CA ALA A 95 -1.54 6.23 -10.38
C ALA A 95 -2.03 7.61 -10.87
N LEU A 96 -2.17 7.77 -12.19
CA LEU A 96 -2.87 8.89 -12.84
C LEU A 96 -2.33 10.30 -12.54
N GLY A 97 -1.13 10.43 -11.96
CA GLY A 97 -0.57 11.71 -11.56
C GLY A 97 -1.36 12.49 -10.50
N ARG A 98 -2.32 11.85 -9.80
CA ARG A 98 -3.24 12.49 -8.83
C ARG A 98 -3.65 11.54 -7.72
N LEU A 99 -4.29 12.08 -6.67
CA LEU A 99 -4.80 11.27 -5.56
C LEU A 99 -5.88 10.29 -6.03
N THR A 100 -5.69 9.02 -5.71
CA THR A 100 -6.60 7.91 -5.99
C THR A 100 -6.72 6.98 -4.78
N TRP A 101 -7.57 5.95 -4.87
CA TRP A 101 -7.68 4.96 -3.81
C TRP A 101 -6.43 4.06 -3.67
N ALA A 102 -5.54 4.03 -4.67
CA ALA A 102 -4.26 3.34 -4.57
C ALA A 102 -3.34 3.98 -3.53
N ASP A 103 -3.34 5.31 -3.41
CA ASP A 103 -2.53 6.02 -2.41
C ASP A 103 -2.98 5.65 -0.98
N PHE A 104 -4.29 5.56 -0.75
CA PHE A 104 -4.83 5.12 0.55
C PHE A 104 -4.46 3.67 0.86
N VAL A 105 -4.46 2.79 -0.14
CA VAL A 105 -4.04 1.39 0.02
C VAL A 105 -2.55 1.31 0.37
N PHE A 106 -1.70 2.02 -0.36
CA PHE A 106 -0.27 2.09 -0.09
C PHE A 106 0.03 2.63 1.31
N VAL A 107 -0.50 3.82 1.65
CA VAL A 107 -0.26 4.48 2.94
C VAL A 107 -0.83 3.67 4.09
N GLY A 108 -2.02 3.10 3.95
CA GLY A 108 -2.66 2.30 4.99
C GLY A 108 -1.95 0.99 5.32
N MET A 109 -1.05 0.50 4.45
CA MET A 109 -0.24 -0.69 4.72
C MET A 109 1.25 -0.38 4.89
N PHE A 110 1.68 0.88 4.75
CA PHE A 110 3.09 1.23 4.59
C PHE A 110 3.94 0.79 5.79
N ASP A 111 3.51 1.11 7.01
CA ASP A 111 4.26 0.72 8.22
C ASP A 111 4.34 -0.81 8.39
N TYR A 112 3.26 -1.51 8.06
CA TYR A 112 3.25 -2.97 8.08
C TYR A 112 4.16 -3.57 7.00
N LEU A 113 4.21 -2.95 5.82
CA LEU A 113 5.14 -3.33 4.75
C LEU A 113 6.60 -3.13 5.18
N LYS A 114 6.94 -1.99 5.80
CA LYS A 114 8.28 -1.73 6.37
C LYS A 114 8.70 -2.81 7.36
N LYS A 115 7.80 -3.17 8.27
CA LYS A 115 8.02 -4.24 9.24
C LYS A 115 8.34 -5.57 8.55
N MET A 116 7.52 -6.00 7.59
CA MET A 116 7.72 -7.28 6.89
C MET A 116 9.01 -7.29 6.04
N LEU A 117 9.36 -6.16 5.41
CA LEU A 117 10.59 -6.02 4.63
C LEU A 117 11.85 -5.97 5.51
N ARG A 118 11.71 -5.67 6.81
CA ARG A 118 12.80 -5.33 7.74
C ARG A 118 13.57 -4.09 7.29
N MET A 119 12.84 -3.10 6.77
CA MET A 119 13.35 -1.82 6.28
C MET A 119 12.63 -0.67 7.01
N PRO A 120 13.03 -0.35 8.25
CA PRO A 120 12.35 0.67 9.05
C PRO A 120 12.47 2.09 8.47
N ASP A 121 13.49 2.32 7.65
CA ASP A 121 13.88 3.55 6.98
C ASP A 121 13.58 3.52 5.46
N LEU A 122 12.59 2.71 5.05
CA LEU A 122 12.27 2.50 3.63
C LEU A 122 12.06 3.81 2.85
N GLU A 123 11.41 4.79 3.47
CA GLU A 123 11.17 6.12 2.92
C GLU A 123 12.41 7.02 2.91
N GLU A 124 13.46 6.71 3.66
CA GLU A 124 14.76 7.38 3.55
C GLU A 124 15.58 6.80 2.39
N GLN A 125 15.49 5.47 2.18
CA GLN A 125 16.10 4.79 1.04
C GLN A 125 15.39 5.13 -0.28
N TYR A 126 14.06 5.35 -0.22
CA TYR A 126 13.22 5.76 -1.33
C TYR A 126 12.43 7.04 -0.98
N PRO A 127 13.08 8.23 -1.03
CA PRO A 127 12.47 9.50 -0.63
C PRO A 127 11.13 9.81 -1.30
N ILE A 128 10.92 9.33 -2.52
CA ILE A 128 9.65 9.55 -3.24
C ILE A 128 8.44 8.93 -2.54
N PHE A 129 8.63 7.89 -1.71
CA PHE A 129 7.55 7.25 -0.96
C PHE A 129 6.94 8.17 0.10
N LYS A 130 7.66 9.21 0.55
CA LYS A 130 7.13 10.22 1.47
C LYS A 130 5.97 11.00 0.85
N LYS A 131 5.99 11.24 -0.47
CA LYS A 131 5.00 12.09 -1.14
C LYS A 131 3.55 11.58 -1.07
N PRO A 132 3.24 10.30 -1.39
CA PRO A 132 1.88 9.78 -1.20
C PRO A 132 1.48 9.74 0.28
N ILE A 133 2.42 9.44 1.20
CA ILE A 133 2.18 9.46 2.66
C ILE A 133 1.76 10.85 3.13
N GLU A 134 2.57 11.86 2.83
CA GLU A 134 2.29 13.25 3.19
C GLU A 134 0.97 13.73 2.57
N THR A 135 0.72 13.38 1.30
CA THR A 135 -0.50 13.81 0.62
C THR A 135 -1.75 13.22 1.27
N VAL A 136 -1.76 11.91 1.55
CA VAL A 136 -2.89 11.26 2.22
C VAL A 136 -3.07 11.81 3.63
N LEU A 137 -2.00 11.91 4.42
CA LEU A 137 -2.05 12.37 5.81
C LEU A 137 -2.33 13.87 5.96
N SER A 138 -2.15 14.67 4.91
CA SER A 138 -2.52 16.09 4.89
C SER A 138 -4.04 16.33 4.89
N ASN A 139 -4.84 15.30 4.60
CA ASN A 139 -6.30 15.42 4.58
C ASN A 139 -6.85 15.72 6.00
N PRO A 140 -7.51 16.87 6.23
CA PRO A 140 -7.96 17.25 7.57
C PRO A 140 -8.97 16.28 8.19
N LYS A 141 -9.85 15.67 7.37
CA LYS A 141 -10.82 14.67 7.86
C LYS A 141 -10.12 13.39 8.28
N LEU A 142 -9.09 12.98 7.53
CA LEU A 142 -8.28 11.82 7.91
C LEU A 142 -7.48 12.10 9.17
N LYS A 143 -6.85 13.28 9.27
CA LYS A 143 -6.11 13.69 10.46
C LYS A 143 -6.99 13.64 11.72
N ALA A 144 -8.19 14.21 11.66
CA ALA A 144 -9.14 14.16 12.77
C ALA A 144 -9.52 12.72 13.15
N TYR A 145 -9.72 11.84 12.15
CA TYR A 145 -9.94 10.41 12.40
C TYR A 145 -8.73 9.76 13.11
N LEU A 146 -7.52 9.96 12.58
CA LEU A 146 -6.29 9.36 13.11
C LEU A 146 -5.96 9.85 14.52
N ASP A 147 -6.20 11.12 14.82
CA ASP A 147 -5.98 11.69 16.16
C ASP A 147 -6.90 11.02 17.22
N SER A 148 -8.06 10.48 16.80
CA SER A 148 -9.01 9.74 17.65
C SER A 148 -8.86 8.22 17.59
N ALA A 149 -8.08 7.70 16.63
CA ALA A 149 -7.95 6.28 16.41
C ALA A 149 -7.07 5.63 17.49
N PRO A 150 -7.31 4.35 17.87
CA PRO A 150 -6.42 3.64 18.77
C PRO A 150 -5.01 3.58 18.20
N LYS A 151 -4.01 4.02 18.99
CA LYS A 151 -2.61 3.85 18.63
C LYS A 151 -2.25 2.37 18.66
N LYS A 152 -1.60 1.89 17.61
CA LYS A 152 -1.05 0.53 17.51
C LYS A 152 0.45 0.61 17.26
N GLU A 153 1.16 -0.45 17.64
CA GLU A 153 2.59 -0.60 17.34
C GLU A 153 2.87 -0.88 15.86
N PHE A 154 1.81 -1.09 15.06
CA PHE A 154 1.83 -1.38 13.63
C PHE A 154 0.47 -1.06 13.00
#